data_AF-A0A2G5F1J7-F1
#
_entry.id   AF-A0A2G5F1J7-F1
#
_cell.length_a   1.000
_cell.length_b   1.000
_cell.length_c   1.000
_cell.angle_alpha   90.00
_cell.angle_beta   90.00
_cell.angle_gamma   90.00
#
_symmetry.space_group_name_H-M   'P 1'
#
loop_
_entity.id
_entity.type
_entity.pdbx_description
1 polymer ?
#
loop_
_entity_poly.entity_id
_entity_poly.type
_entity_poly.pdbx_seq_one_letter_code
_entity_poly.pdbx_strand_id
1 'polypeptide(L)'
;MLLKHKLGAMSRASSSIIFSQSSSSSSSLAFKNPNLFSTHSNSNSFVFNRVSISKSSSTDLLFRKASLRCFASSSSSIDHRIKVHNPIVEMDGDEMTRVIWKMIKDKLINPYLDLDIKYYDLGILNRDATDDKVTVESAEATLKYNVAVKCATITPDEARVKEFGLKSMWRSPNGTIRNILNGTVFREPIMCKNIPRIVTGWKKAICIGRHAFGDQYRATDAVISGPGKLKMVFVPAEGGSPVELDVHDFKGPGIALAMYNVDESIRAFAEASMAMAFEKKWPLYLSTKNTILKKYDGRFKDIFQEVYEEKWRQKFEEHSIWYEHRLIDDMVAYALKSEGGYVWACKNYDGDVQSDFLAQGICLALIISNS
;
A
#
# COMPACT_ATOMS: atom_id res chain seq x y z
N MET A 1 11.01 51.69 -43.80
CA MET A 1 10.74 53.13 -43.71
C MET A 1 9.24 53.32 -43.92
N LEU A 2 8.54 53.93 -42.93
CA LEU A 2 7.10 54.32 -42.93
C LEU A 2 6.04 53.19 -43.03
N LEU A 3 4.85 53.23 -42.40
CA LEU A 3 4.25 53.88 -41.22
C LEU A 3 2.82 53.26 -41.15
N LYS A 4 2.44 52.56 -40.07
CA LYS A 4 1.41 52.92 -39.06
C LYS A 4 -0.06 53.18 -39.50
N HIS A 5 -0.95 52.56 -38.69
CA HIS A 5 -2.21 53.05 -38.07
C HIS A 5 -3.60 52.60 -38.59
N LYS A 6 -4.33 51.84 -37.75
CA LYS A 6 -5.54 52.22 -36.94
C LYS A 6 -6.05 50.96 -36.18
N LEU A 7 -6.12 50.87 -34.83
CA LEU A 7 -7.03 51.47 -33.81
C LEU A 7 -8.53 51.22 -34.13
N GLY A 8 -9.42 50.74 -33.24
CA GLY A 8 -9.43 50.45 -31.79
C GLY A 8 -10.64 49.54 -31.45
N ALA A 9 -10.62 48.76 -30.36
CA ALA A 9 -11.05 49.09 -28.99
C ALA A 9 -12.58 49.14 -28.75
N MET A 10 -13.11 48.13 -28.04
CA MET A 10 -14.24 48.18 -27.08
C MET A 10 -14.27 46.81 -26.34
N SER A 11 -13.85 46.70 -25.08
CA SER A 11 -14.52 47.09 -23.81
C SER A 11 -15.20 45.90 -23.11
N ARG A 12 -14.53 45.44 -22.04
CA ARG A 12 -15.02 45.01 -20.72
C ARG A 12 -16.47 44.50 -20.59
N ALA A 13 -16.58 43.25 -20.12
CA ALA A 13 -17.58 42.84 -19.14
C ALA A 13 -16.89 41.98 -18.08
N SER A 14 -16.67 42.57 -16.90
CA SER A 14 -16.33 41.88 -15.67
C SER A 14 -17.63 41.52 -14.96
N SER A 15 -17.83 40.24 -14.65
CA SER A 15 -18.89 39.77 -13.76
C SER A 15 -18.24 39.06 -12.58
N SER A 16 -18.00 39.84 -11.54
CA SER A 16 -17.75 39.41 -10.18
C SER A 16 -19.05 38.90 -9.56
N ILE A 17 -19.10 37.61 -9.20
CA ILE A 17 -20.11 37.08 -8.29
C ILE A 17 -19.40 36.78 -6.98
N ILE A 18 -19.72 37.60 -5.97
CA ILE A 18 -19.43 37.40 -4.56
C ILE A 18 -20.62 36.61 -3.99
N PHE A 19 -20.37 35.48 -3.34
CA PHE A 19 -21.28 34.96 -2.33
C PHE A 19 -20.48 34.44 -1.12
N SER A 20 -20.53 35.26 -0.08
CA SER A 20 -20.57 34.99 1.36
C SER A 20 -20.04 33.65 1.90
N GLN A 21 -19.03 33.78 2.75
CA GLN A 21 -18.82 32.93 3.93
C GLN A 21 -20.13 32.76 4.72
N SER A 22 -20.47 31.50 5.05
CA SER A 22 -21.27 31.21 6.23
C SER A 22 -20.69 29.99 6.93
N SER A 23 -20.37 30.22 8.19
CA SER A 23 -20.03 29.26 9.23
C SER A 23 -21.23 28.36 9.54
N SER A 24 -20.96 27.06 9.72
CA SER A 24 -21.82 26.18 10.52
C SER A 24 -20.93 25.07 11.10
N SER A 25 -20.46 25.22 12.34
CA SER A 25 -21.12 24.80 13.58
C SER A 25 -21.56 23.33 13.58
N SER A 26 -20.75 22.55 14.29
CA SER A 26 -21.01 21.20 14.77
C SER A 26 -22.41 21.07 15.37
N SER A 27 -23.21 20.14 14.86
CA SER A 27 -24.42 19.67 15.53
C SER A 27 -24.24 18.20 15.90
N SER A 28 -23.90 17.98 17.16
CA SER A 28 -23.94 16.68 17.84
C SER A 28 -25.40 16.33 18.14
N LEU A 29 -25.98 15.46 17.32
CA LEU A 29 -27.26 14.82 17.65
C LEU A 29 -26.98 13.58 18.50
N ALA A 30 -27.10 13.79 19.82
CA ALA A 30 -27.16 12.74 20.82
C ALA A 30 -28.45 11.92 20.65
N PHE A 31 -28.32 10.63 20.32
CA PHE A 31 -29.43 9.70 20.48
C PHE A 31 -29.51 9.25 21.94
N LYS A 32 -30.57 9.74 22.60
CA LYS A 32 -30.99 9.37 23.95
C LYS A 32 -31.54 7.94 23.96
N ASN A 33 -31.09 7.17 24.95
CA ASN A 33 -31.79 6.00 25.49
C ASN A 33 -33.24 6.35 25.86
N PRO A 34 -34.19 5.42 25.66
CA PRO A 34 -35.36 5.28 26.52
C PRO A 34 -35.22 4.03 27.41
N ASN A 35 -35.22 4.27 28.72
CA ASN A 35 -35.54 3.26 29.74
C ASN A 35 -37.07 3.08 29.86
N LEU A 36 -37.43 2.02 30.61
CA LEU A 36 -38.76 1.57 31.10
C LEU A 36 -39.44 0.54 30.18
N PHE A 37 -39.71 -0.69 30.62
CA PHE A 37 -40.49 -1.01 31.82
C PHE A 37 -39.99 -2.19 32.67
N SER A 38 -40.21 -1.99 33.97
CA SER A 38 -40.16 -2.92 35.11
C SER A 38 -41.25 -4.00 35.03
N THR A 39 -40.96 -5.19 35.59
CA THR A 39 -41.87 -5.87 36.54
C THR A 39 -41.06 -6.83 37.44
N HIS A 40 -41.08 -6.53 38.74
CA HIS A 40 -41.25 -7.39 39.93
C HIS A 40 -41.18 -8.92 39.76
N SER A 41 -40.73 -9.73 40.72
CA SER A 41 -40.20 -9.56 42.09
C SER A 41 -40.00 -10.97 42.68
N ASN A 42 -39.10 -11.07 43.66
CA ASN A 42 -39.08 -12.05 44.77
C ASN A 42 -38.80 -13.53 44.41
N SER A 43 -38.00 -14.27 45.18
CA SER A 43 -37.65 -14.15 46.60
C SER A 43 -36.48 -15.08 46.92
N ASN A 44 -35.60 -14.60 47.82
CA ASN A 44 -35.00 -15.26 48.99
C ASN A 44 -34.46 -16.71 48.86
N SER A 45 -33.35 -17.13 49.46
CA SER A 45 -32.36 -16.51 50.36
C SER A 45 -31.51 -17.64 50.97
N PHE A 46 -30.24 -17.34 51.29
CA PHE A 46 -29.43 -17.96 52.38
C PHE A 46 -29.08 -19.46 52.24
N VAL A 47 -27.99 -20.02 52.76
CA VAL A 47 -26.78 -19.55 53.46
C VAL A 47 -25.76 -20.69 53.39
N PHE A 48 -24.50 -20.29 53.37
CA PHE A 48 -23.28 -21.04 53.65
C PHE A 48 -23.44 -22.21 54.66
N ASN A 49 -22.76 -23.34 54.39
CA ASN A 49 -21.74 -23.80 55.32
C ASN A 49 -20.73 -24.79 54.73
N ARG A 50 -19.47 -24.58 55.13
CA ARG A 50 -18.29 -25.45 54.98
C ARG A 50 -18.39 -26.68 55.89
N VAL A 51 -17.52 -27.66 55.62
CA VAL A 51 -16.74 -28.56 56.54
C VAL A 51 -16.75 -30.00 55.96
N SER A 52 -15.64 -30.48 55.36
CA SER A 52 -14.45 -31.16 55.91
C SER A 52 -14.56 -32.69 56.05
N ILE A 53 -13.75 -33.36 55.22
CA ILE A 53 -13.04 -34.65 55.32
C ILE A 53 -13.20 -35.49 56.61
N SER A 54 -13.41 -36.80 56.44
CA SER A 54 -12.76 -37.84 57.27
C SER A 54 -12.55 -39.15 56.49
N LYS A 55 -11.44 -39.84 56.82
CA LYS A 55 -10.97 -41.14 56.30
C LYS A 55 -11.32 -42.28 57.27
N SER A 56 -11.65 -43.45 56.74
CA SER A 56 -11.32 -44.82 57.24
C SER A 56 -12.20 -45.81 56.44
N SER A 57 -11.89 -47.07 56.11
CA SER A 57 -10.90 -48.04 56.57
C SER A 57 -10.77 -49.17 55.53
N SER A 58 -9.68 -49.90 55.62
CA SER A 58 -9.22 -51.10 54.92
C SER A 58 -10.13 -52.33 55.03
N THR A 59 -10.17 -53.18 53.98
CA THR A 59 -9.94 -54.65 54.02
C THR A 59 -9.79 -55.26 52.61
N ASP A 60 -8.69 -56.00 52.44
CA ASP A 60 -8.49 -57.27 51.73
C ASP A 60 -8.74 -57.44 50.21
N LEU A 61 -7.59 -57.59 49.53
CA LEU A 61 -7.19 -58.69 48.64
C LEU A 61 -8.27 -59.30 47.72
N LEU A 62 -8.13 -59.04 46.42
CA LEU A 62 -8.13 -60.08 45.39
C LEU A 62 -7.45 -59.54 44.12
N PHE A 63 -6.24 -60.04 43.87
CA PHE A 63 -5.53 -59.90 42.59
C PHE A 63 -6.41 -60.46 41.46
N ARG A 64 -7.04 -59.58 40.68
CA ARG A 64 -7.50 -59.90 39.33
C ARG A 64 -6.62 -59.16 38.34
N LYS A 65 -5.94 -59.93 37.48
CA LYS A 65 -5.18 -59.49 36.32
C LYS A 65 -6.05 -58.57 35.45
N ALA A 66 -5.97 -57.27 35.69
CA ALA A 66 -6.49 -56.27 34.77
C ALA A 66 -5.47 -56.11 33.64
N SER A 67 -5.79 -56.69 32.49
CA SER A 67 -5.10 -56.41 31.24
C SER A 67 -5.16 -54.89 31.01
N LEU A 68 -4.02 -54.22 31.15
CA LEU A 68 -3.80 -52.86 30.66
C LEU A 68 -3.94 -52.92 29.14
N ARG A 69 -5.16 -52.73 28.64
CA ARG A 69 -5.35 -52.33 27.24
C ARG A 69 -4.88 -50.89 27.14
N CYS A 70 -3.59 -50.72 26.86
CA CYS A 70 -3.09 -49.48 26.31
C CYS A 70 -3.80 -49.27 24.97
N PHE A 71 -4.84 -48.45 24.95
CA PHE A 71 -5.31 -47.84 23.71
C PHE A 71 -4.21 -46.88 23.28
N ALA A 72 -3.23 -47.38 22.54
CA ALA A 72 -2.43 -46.51 21.69
C ALA A 72 -3.39 -45.98 20.62
N SER A 73 -3.98 -44.80 20.86
CA SER A 73 -4.58 -44.04 19.79
C SER A 73 -3.45 -43.51 18.92
N SER A 74 -2.88 -44.38 18.08
CA SER A 74 -2.20 -43.92 16.90
C SER A 74 -3.29 -43.37 15.97
N SER A 75 -3.79 -42.17 16.26
CA SER A 75 -4.30 -41.33 15.20
C SER A 75 -3.07 -40.93 14.40
N SER A 76 -2.59 -41.83 13.53
CA SER A 76 -1.92 -41.41 12.32
C SER A 76 -2.98 -40.69 11.50
N SER A 77 -3.35 -39.48 11.94
CA SER A 77 -4.05 -38.53 11.12
C SER A 77 -3.07 -38.28 9.99
N ILE A 78 -3.33 -38.92 8.85
CA ILE A 78 -2.69 -38.56 7.60
C ILE A 78 -2.93 -37.06 7.50
N ASP A 79 -1.85 -36.29 7.60
CA ASP A 79 -1.93 -34.85 7.48
C ASP A 79 -2.30 -34.54 6.05
N HIS A 80 -3.59 -34.33 5.81
CA HIS A 80 -4.16 -34.04 4.50
C HIS A 80 -3.84 -32.61 4.02
N ARG A 81 -3.13 -31.82 4.84
CA ARG A 81 -2.71 -30.47 4.47
C ARG A 81 -1.67 -30.53 3.34
N ILE A 82 -1.76 -29.56 2.44
CA ILE A 82 -0.80 -29.38 1.37
C ILE A 82 0.54 -28.96 1.99
N LYS A 83 1.59 -29.73 1.72
CA LYS A 83 2.94 -29.42 2.18
C LYS A 83 3.52 -28.30 1.33
N VAL A 84 3.93 -27.20 1.98
CA VAL A 84 4.63 -26.10 1.32
C VAL A 84 6.09 -26.15 1.73
N HIS A 85 6.98 -26.33 0.75
CA HIS A 85 8.41 -26.58 1.02
C HIS A 85 9.17 -25.33 1.47
N ASN A 86 8.85 -24.18 0.89
CA ASN A 86 9.55 -22.93 1.18
C ASN A 86 8.79 -22.14 2.25
N PRO A 87 9.50 -21.53 3.22
CA PRO A 87 8.86 -20.69 4.21
C PRO A 87 8.33 -19.40 3.60
N ILE A 88 7.35 -18.80 4.26
CA ILE A 88 6.85 -17.45 3.95
C ILE A 88 7.08 -16.51 5.12
N VAL A 89 7.30 -15.23 4.84
CA VAL A 89 7.32 -14.18 5.85
C VAL A 89 5.90 -13.71 6.10
N GLU A 90 5.48 -13.69 7.36
CA GLU A 90 4.21 -13.12 7.79
C GLU A 90 4.47 -11.83 8.57
N MET A 91 3.89 -10.72 8.10
CA MET A 91 3.93 -9.43 8.77
C MET A 91 2.55 -9.10 9.31
N ASP A 92 2.34 -9.23 10.62
CA ASP A 92 1.07 -8.92 11.28
C ASP A 92 0.80 -7.41 11.35
N GLY A 93 -0.40 -7.02 11.73
CA GLY A 93 -0.88 -5.65 11.60
C GLY A 93 -1.68 -5.13 12.78
N ASP A 94 -2.52 -4.13 12.51
CA ASP A 94 -3.22 -3.33 13.50
C ASP A 94 -4.76 -3.40 13.36
N GLU A 95 -5.45 -2.94 14.41
CA GLU A 95 -6.90 -2.69 14.45
C GLU A 95 -7.76 -3.86 13.93
N MET A 96 -8.80 -3.56 13.14
CA MET A 96 -9.71 -4.57 12.59
C MET A 96 -9.02 -5.53 11.63
N THR A 97 -7.98 -5.07 10.93
CA THR A 97 -7.26 -5.93 9.98
C THR A 97 -6.49 -7.04 10.71
N ARG A 98 -5.95 -6.79 11.89
CA ARG A 98 -5.32 -7.83 12.74
C ARG A 98 -6.31 -8.93 13.13
N VAL A 99 -7.53 -8.55 13.51
CA VAL A 99 -8.59 -9.50 13.89
C VAL A 99 -9.00 -10.36 12.69
N ILE A 100 -9.24 -9.73 11.53
CA ILE A 100 -9.59 -10.43 10.29
C ILE A 100 -8.44 -11.34 9.84
N TRP A 101 -7.20 -10.87 9.97
CA TRP A 101 -6.00 -11.63 9.61
C TRP A 101 -5.91 -12.95 10.36
N LYS A 102 -6.14 -12.91 11.68
CA LYS A 102 -6.25 -14.13 12.50
C LYS A 102 -7.34 -15.07 11.99
N MET A 103 -8.53 -14.55 11.67
CA MET A 103 -9.63 -15.37 11.15
C MET A 103 -9.29 -16.02 9.81
N ILE A 104 -8.62 -15.30 8.90
CA ILE A 104 -8.16 -15.83 7.61
C ILE A 104 -7.20 -16.99 7.87
N LYS A 105 -6.18 -16.80 8.71
CA LYS A 105 -5.20 -17.86 9.02
C LYS A 105 -5.86 -19.09 9.61
N ASP A 106 -6.68 -18.90 10.64
CA ASP A 106 -7.27 -20.01 11.40
C ASP A 106 -8.32 -20.79 10.60
N LYS A 107 -9.08 -20.13 9.72
CA LYS A 107 -10.19 -20.77 9.00
C LYS A 107 -9.89 -21.14 7.55
N LEU A 108 -9.00 -20.42 6.88
CA LEU A 108 -8.80 -20.52 5.43
C LEU A 108 -7.39 -20.99 5.03
N ILE A 109 -6.40 -20.90 5.93
CA ILE A 109 -5.01 -21.24 5.63
C ILE A 109 -4.55 -22.47 6.41
N ASN A 110 -4.43 -22.37 7.74
CA ASN A 110 -3.87 -23.40 8.62
C ASN A 110 -4.58 -24.77 8.55
N PRO A 111 -5.91 -24.85 8.35
CA PRO A 111 -6.59 -26.14 8.19
C PRO A 111 -6.21 -26.90 6.91
N TYR A 112 -5.66 -26.21 5.91
CA TYR A 112 -5.44 -26.76 4.56
C TYR A 112 -3.97 -26.78 4.16
N LEU A 113 -3.12 -25.93 4.75
CA LEU A 113 -1.71 -25.78 4.38
C LEU A 113 -0.81 -26.09 5.59
N ASP A 114 0.25 -26.85 5.34
CA ASP A 114 1.38 -27.00 6.25
C ASP A 114 2.49 -26.05 5.79
N LEU A 115 2.57 -24.90 6.47
CA LEU A 115 3.40 -23.75 6.11
C LEU A 115 4.41 -23.46 7.21
N ASP A 116 5.69 -23.34 6.86
CA ASP A 116 6.69 -22.72 7.73
C ASP A 116 6.56 -21.19 7.64
N ILE A 117 6.06 -20.58 8.72
CA ILE A 117 5.81 -19.14 8.78
C ILE A 117 6.89 -18.46 9.61
N LYS A 118 7.61 -17.50 9.00
CA LYS A 118 8.51 -16.58 9.69
C LYS A 118 7.70 -15.35 10.10
N TYR A 119 7.25 -15.35 11.35
CA TYR A 119 6.32 -14.36 11.89
C TYR A 119 7.03 -13.11 12.42
N TYR A 120 6.55 -11.95 12.01
CA TYR A 120 6.98 -10.63 12.47
C TYR A 120 5.75 -9.80 12.83
N ASP A 121 5.65 -9.33 14.08
CA ASP A 121 4.54 -8.49 14.51
C ASP A 121 4.84 -7.02 14.19
N LEU A 122 4.22 -6.47 13.13
CA LEU A 122 4.35 -5.05 12.79
C LEU A 122 3.25 -4.18 13.42
N GLY A 123 2.51 -4.70 14.39
CA GLY A 123 1.58 -3.91 15.19
C GLY A 123 2.29 -2.73 15.85
N ILE A 124 1.60 -1.59 15.95
CA ILE A 124 2.19 -0.30 16.38
C ILE A 124 2.91 -0.40 17.72
N LEU A 125 2.38 -1.16 18.67
CA LEU A 125 2.98 -1.36 19.99
C LEU A 125 4.28 -2.17 19.93
N ASN A 126 4.36 -3.20 19.08
CA ASN A 126 5.59 -3.99 18.93
C ASN A 126 6.66 -3.23 18.15
N ARG A 127 6.26 -2.45 17.14
CA ARG A 127 7.18 -1.52 16.47
C ARG A 127 7.74 -0.51 17.46
N ASP A 128 6.92 0.10 18.30
CA ASP A 128 7.40 1.03 19.33
C ASP A 128 8.32 0.34 20.35
N ALA A 129 7.98 -0.87 20.79
CA ALA A 129 8.81 -1.65 21.72
C ALA A 129 10.19 -1.98 21.16
N THR A 130 10.30 -2.22 19.85
CA THR A 130 11.54 -2.62 19.16
C THR A 130 12.28 -1.45 18.50
N ASP A 131 11.85 -0.21 18.74
CA ASP A 131 12.36 1.00 18.06
C ASP A 131 12.32 0.86 16.52
N ASP A 132 11.23 0.28 16.03
CA ASP A 132 10.91 -0.04 14.63
C ASP A 132 11.85 -1.04 13.93
N LYS A 133 12.75 -1.71 14.68
CA LYS A 133 13.67 -2.73 14.14
C LYS A 133 12.93 -3.92 13.52
N VAL A 134 11.82 -4.35 14.11
CA VAL A 134 11.01 -5.47 13.59
C VAL A 134 10.56 -5.25 12.13
N THR A 135 10.32 -3.98 11.74
CA THR A 135 9.96 -3.62 10.37
C THR A 135 11.11 -3.91 9.41
N VAL A 136 12.34 -3.54 9.77
CA VAL A 136 13.55 -3.78 8.97
C VAL A 136 13.85 -5.27 8.89
N GLU A 137 13.83 -5.97 10.02
CA GLU A 137 14.07 -7.41 10.09
C GLU A 137 13.09 -8.21 9.24
N SER A 138 11.81 -7.80 9.21
CA SER A 138 10.81 -8.45 8.36
C SER A 138 11.10 -8.27 6.86
N ALA A 139 11.64 -7.12 6.45
CA ALA A 139 12.02 -6.86 5.06
C ALA A 139 13.27 -7.66 4.67
N GLU A 140 14.27 -7.74 5.55
CA GLU A 140 15.47 -8.57 5.33
C GLU A 140 15.12 -10.06 5.26
N ALA A 141 14.19 -10.52 6.11
CA ALA A 141 13.66 -11.88 6.02
C ALA A 141 12.96 -12.12 4.68
N THR A 142 12.27 -11.10 4.15
CA THR A 142 11.62 -11.20 2.85
C THR A 142 12.64 -11.31 1.72
N LEU A 143 13.76 -10.58 1.78
CA LEU A 143 14.88 -10.77 0.84
C LEU A 143 15.45 -12.20 0.90
N LYS A 144 15.48 -12.80 2.08
CA LYS A 144 15.99 -14.17 2.29
C LYS A 144 15.01 -15.26 1.81
N TYR A 145 13.71 -15.07 2.04
CA TYR A 145 12.68 -16.10 1.82
C TYR A 145 11.78 -15.81 0.60
N ASN A 146 12.01 -14.70 -0.10
CA ASN A 146 11.38 -14.23 -1.34
C ASN A 146 9.90 -13.83 -1.25
N VAL A 147 9.11 -14.45 -0.36
CA VAL A 147 7.66 -14.24 -0.29
C VAL A 147 7.25 -13.72 1.08
N ALA A 148 6.51 -12.61 1.08
CA ALA A 148 5.90 -12.05 2.28
C ALA A 148 4.40 -11.82 2.10
N VAL A 149 3.65 -11.99 3.18
CA VAL A 149 2.25 -11.60 3.30
C VAL A 149 2.12 -10.60 4.44
N LYS A 150 1.48 -9.46 4.19
CA LYS A 150 1.45 -8.33 5.12
C LYS A 150 0.02 -7.87 5.42
N CYS A 151 -0.27 -7.74 6.70
CA CYS A 151 -1.47 -7.10 7.21
C CYS A 151 -1.33 -5.55 7.21
N ALA A 152 -2.45 -4.84 7.21
CA ALA A 152 -2.43 -3.38 7.26
C ALA A 152 -1.92 -2.88 8.62
N THR A 153 -1.16 -1.79 8.60
CA THR A 153 -0.45 -1.26 9.78
C THR A 153 -0.70 0.24 9.91
N ILE A 154 -0.83 0.73 11.13
CA ILE A 154 -0.95 2.16 11.43
C ILE A 154 0.32 2.89 11.00
N THR A 155 0.21 4.04 10.34
CA THR A 155 1.32 5.00 10.26
C THR A 155 0.97 6.13 11.23
N PRO A 156 1.69 6.29 12.36
CA PRO A 156 1.24 7.18 13.43
C PRO A 156 1.39 8.65 13.05
N ASP A 157 0.38 9.45 13.36
CA ASP A 157 0.40 10.92 13.39
C ASP A 157 0.47 11.41 14.85
N GLU A 158 0.38 12.72 15.09
CA GLU A 158 0.41 13.29 16.44
C GLU A 158 -0.72 12.76 17.35
N ALA A 159 -1.87 12.41 16.77
CA ALA A 159 -2.99 11.85 17.53
C ALA A 159 -2.70 10.41 17.94
N ARG A 160 -2.20 9.58 17.01
CA ARG A 160 -1.83 8.19 17.29
C ARG A 160 -0.65 8.07 18.26
N VAL A 161 0.32 9.00 18.19
CA VAL A 161 1.40 9.07 19.19
C VAL A 161 0.84 9.25 20.61
N LYS A 162 -0.16 10.13 20.78
CA LYS A 162 -0.83 10.34 22.08
C LYS A 162 -1.71 9.17 22.49
N GLU A 163 -2.47 8.61 21.55
CA GLU A 163 -3.40 7.50 21.80
C GLU A 163 -2.67 6.25 22.32
N PHE A 164 -1.54 5.91 21.70
CA PHE A 164 -0.78 4.70 22.04
C PHE A 164 0.40 4.95 22.97
N GLY A 165 0.70 6.22 23.31
CA GLY A 165 1.84 6.58 24.16
C GLY A 165 3.19 6.25 23.52
N LEU A 166 3.34 6.51 22.21
CA LEU A 166 4.52 6.11 21.44
C LEU A 166 5.75 6.94 21.80
N LYS A 167 6.93 6.29 21.77
CA LYS A 167 8.24 6.96 21.96
C LYS A 167 8.51 7.99 20.86
N SER A 168 8.10 7.67 19.64
CA SER A 168 8.35 8.48 18.44
C SER A 168 7.22 8.36 17.43
N MET A 169 7.12 9.33 16.51
CA MET A 169 6.29 9.23 15.33
C MET A 169 7.00 8.34 14.29
N TRP A 170 6.84 7.03 14.42
CA TRP A 170 7.51 6.05 13.56
C TRP A 170 7.11 6.20 12.08
N ARG A 171 8.05 5.89 11.19
CA ARG A 171 7.80 5.93 9.74
C ARG A 171 6.81 4.85 9.32
N SER A 172 6.23 4.99 8.13
CA SER A 172 5.33 3.98 7.58
C SER A 172 6.07 2.67 7.32
N PRO A 173 5.59 1.52 7.85
CA PRO A 173 6.21 0.22 7.58
C PRO A 173 6.27 -0.10 6.09
N ASN A 174 5.22 0.27 5.34
CA ASN A 174 5.16 0.06 3.90
C ASN A 174 6.31 0.79 3.19
N GLY A 175 6.60 2.03 3.61
CA GLY A 175 7.71 2.81 3.06
C GLY A 175 9.06 2.16 3.36
N THR A 176 9.30 1.77 4.61
CA THR A 176 10.53 1.08 5.03
C THR A 176 10.75 -0.22 4.26
N ILE A 177 9.74 -1.09 4.19
CA ILE A 177 9.82 -2.36 3.47
C ILE A 177 10.11 -2.13 1.98
N ARG A 178 9.37 -1.24 1.31
CA ARG A 178 9.59 -0.92 -0.11
C ARG A 178 10.99 -0.36 -0.37
N ASN A 179 11.51 0.43 0.55
CA ASN A 179 12.85 1.00 0.45
C ASN A 179 13.95 -0.08 0.51
N ILE A 180 13.74 -1.13 1.31
CA ILE A 180 14.67 -2.25 1.46
C ILE A 180 14.53 -3.23 0.29
N LEU A 181 13.30 -3.59 -0.09
CA LEU A 181 13.03 -4.55 -1.16
C LEU A 181 13.29 -3.99 -2.55
N ASN A 182 13.18 -2.66 -2.74
CA ASN A 182 13.30 -1.96 -4.02
C ASN A 182 12.45 -2.63 -5.12
N GLY A 183 11.16 -2.27 -5.21
CA GLY A 183 10.21 -3.01 -6.05
C GLY A 183 9.15 -2.15 -6.74
N THR A 184 8.29 -2.85 -7.48
CA THR A 184 7.17 -2.25 -8.22
C THR A 184 5.88 -2.75 -7.60
N VAL A 185 5.03 -1.85 -7.12
CA VAL A 185 3.76 -2.25 -6.50
C VAL A 185 2.70 -2.36 -7.58
N PHE A 186 2.34 -3.59 -7.92
CA PHE A 186 1.24 -3.91 -8.82
C PHE A 186 -0.09 -3.92 -8.09
N ARG A 187 -0.99 -3.04 -8.50
CA ARG A 187 -2.31 -2.82 -7.94
C ARG A 187 -3.38 -3.22 -8.94
N GLU A 188 -4.13 -4.27 -8.64
CA GLU A 188 -5.22 -4.76 -9.51
C GLU A 188 -6.55 -4.88 -8.73
N PRO A 189 -7.67 -4.42 -9.31
CA PRO A 189 -8.99 -4.55 -8.72
C PRO A 189 -9.53 -5.99 -8.81
N ILE A 190 -10.20 -6.45 -7.75
CA ILE A 190 -10.95 -7.72 -7.77
C ILE A 190 -12.32 -7.48 -8.40
N MET A 191 -12.53 -8.02 -9.61
CA MET A 191 -13.75 -7.79 -10.39
C MET A 191 -14.88 -8.74 -9.98
N CYS A 192 -15.98 -8.20 -9.45
CA CYS A 192 -17.18 -8.95 -9.09
C CYS A 192 -18.29 -8.73 -10.14
N LYS A 193 -18.86 -9.82 -10.68
CA LYS A 193 -19.88 -9.76 -11.75
C LYS A 193 -21.15 -8.99 -11.35
N ASN A 194 -21.52 -9.04 -10.07
CA ASN A 194 -22.74 -8.45 -9.51
C ASN A 194 -22.53 -7.06 -8.89
N ILE A 195 -21.31 -6.52 -8.93
CA ILE A 195 -21.03 -5.17 -8.44
C ILE A 195 -20.99 -4.21 -9.63
N PRO A 196 -21.92 -3.23 -9.70
CA PRO A 196 -21.90 -2.23 -10.76
C PRO A 196 -20.67 -1.32 -10.59
N ARG A 197 -20.11 -0.86 -11.70
CA ARG A 197 -18.92 -0.01 -11.75
C ARG A 197 -19.32 1.43 -12.03
N ILE A 198 -18.58 2.40 -11.47
CA ILE A 198 -18.79 3.83 -11.75
C ILE A 198 -18.44 4.11 -13.21
N VAL A 199 -17.27 3.61 -13.65
CA VAL A 199 -16.87 3.67 -15.05
C VAL A 199 -17.37 2.40 -15.74
N THR A 200 -18.53 2.52 -16.38
CA THR A 200 -19.25 1.37 -16.97
C THR A 200 -18.50 0.70 -18.12
N GLY A 201 -17.62 1.43 -18.81
CA GLY A 201 -16.80 0.93 -19.91
C GLY A 201 -15.75 -0.10 -19.51
N TRP A 202 -15.30 -0.11 -18.25
CA TRP A 202 -14.28 -1.04 -17.78
C TRP A 202 -14.86 -2.45 -17.65
N LYS A 203 -14.60 -3.30 -18.65
CA LYS A 203 -15.02 -4.70 -18.69
C LYS A 203 -13.94 -5.64 -18.13
N LYS A 204 -12.68 -5.23 -18.23
CA LYS A 204 -11.49 -5.94 -17.73
C LYS A 204 -10.80 -5.09 -16.66
N ALA A 205 -10.02 -5.73 -15.81
CA ALA A 205 -9.21 -5.02 -14.80
C ALA A 205 -8.10 -4.19 -15.46
N ILE A 206 -7.70 -3.12 -14.80
CA ILE A 206 -6.49 -2.35 -15.13
C ILE A 206 -5.50 -2.61 -14.00
N CYS A 207 -4.30 -3.08 -14.34
CA CYS A 207 -3.25 -3.34 -13.37
C CYS A 207 -2.28 -2.15 -13.34
N ILE A 208 -2.21 -1.44 -12.22
CA ILE A 208 -1.25 -0.33 -12.05
C ILE A 208 0.07 -0.89 -11.55
N GLY A 209 1.16 -0.72 -12.29
CA GLY A 209 2.51 -0.92 -11.78
C GLY A 209 3.05 0.40 -11.24
N ARG A 210 3.08 0.59 -9.92
CA ARG A 210 3.62 1.81 -9.28
C ARG A 210 5.11 1.65 -9.00
N HIS A 211 5.93 2.57 -9.52
CA HIS A 211 7.34 2.68 -9.16
C HIS A 211 7.50 3.15 -7.72
N ALA A 212 7.77 2.24 -6.77
CA ALA A 212 7.76 2.56 -5.34
C ALA A 212 9.11 3.09 -4.81
N PHE A 213 9.78 3.96 -5.57
CA PHE A 213 11.07 4.54 -5.22
C PHE A 213 11.18 6.02 -5.65
N GLY A 214 11.93 6.81 -4.89
CA GLY A 214 12.30 8.18 -5.26
C GLY A 214 11.12 9.15 -5.41
N ASP A 215 11.31 10.15 -6.27
CA ASP A 215 10.36 11.21 -6.59
C ASP A 215 9.86 11.96 -5.33
N GLN A 216 8.60 12.39 -5.29
CA GLN A 216 8.02 13.16 -4.18
C GLN A 216 8.14 12.44 -2.83
N TYR A 217 8.24 11.12 -2.80
CA TYR A 217 8.28 10.31 -1.57
C TYR A 217 9.67 10.30 -0.91
N ARG A 218 10.69 10.86 -1.58
CA ARG A 218 12.04 11.08 -1.04
C ARG A 218 12.54 12.49 -1.37
N ALA A 219 11.61 13.42 -1.49
CA ALA A 219 11.93 14.80 -1.74
C ALA A 219 12.51 15.50 -0.50
N THR A 220 13.23 16.60 -0.73
CA THR A 220 13.54 17.60 0.28
C THR A 220 12.84 18.89 -0.12
N ASP A 221 12.05 19.44 0.78
CA ASP A 221 11.28 20.66 0.59
C ASP A 221 11.62 21.72 1.65
N ALA A 222 11.38 22.98 1.31
CA ALA A 222 11.67 24.11 2.17
C ALA A 222 10.72 25.29 1.93
N VAL A 223 10.39 25.99 3.02
CA VAL A 223 9.74 27.31 2.95
C VAL A 223 10.83 28.38 2.81
N ILE A 224 10.72 29.20 1.77
CA ILE A 224 11.60 30.33 1.52
C ILE A 224 10.96 31.58 2.13
N SER A 225 11.63 32.20 3.10
CA SER A 225 11.06 33.28 3.91
C SER A 225 11.17 34.68 3.28
N GLY A 226 11.97 34.84 2.22
CA GLY A 226 12.25 36.14 1.62
C GLY A 226 12.94 36.05 0.27
N PRO A 227 13.33 37.19 -0.33
CA PRO A 227 13.96 37.21 -1.65
C PRO A 227 15.33 36.52 -1.66
N GLY A 228 15.65 35.82 -2.75
CA GLY A 228 16.91 35.09 -2.89
C GLY A 228 16.96 34.19 -4.13
N LYS A 229 18.17 33.76 -4.50
CA LYS A 229 18.37 32.87 -5.65
C LYS A 229 18.41 31.41 -5.20
N LEU A 230 17.51 30.59 -5.74
CA LEU A 230 17.51 29.14 -5.56
C LEU A 230 18.32 28.49 -6.69
N LYS A 231 19.28 27.67 -6.29
CA LYS A 231 20.13 26.86 -7.18
C LYS A 231 20.05 25.39 -6.79
N MET A 232 20.28 24.52 -7.76
CA MET A 232 20.56 23.11 -7.57
C MET A 232 22.04 22.85 -7.85
N VAL A 233 22.75 22.25 -6.91
CA VAL A 233 24.19 22.01 -7.02
C VAL A 233 24.47 20.52 -6.92
N PHE A 234 25.18 19.97 -7.90
CA PHE A 234 25.66 18.59 -7.90
C PHE A 234 27.19 18.58 -7.81
N VAL A 235 27.73 17.91 -6.80
CA VAL A 235 29.18 17.81 -6.56
C VAL A 235 29.63 16.39 -6.88
N PRO A 236 30.41 16.16 -7.96
CA PRO A 236 30.93 14.84 -8.28
C PRO A 236 31.87 14.31 -7.19
N ALA A 237 31.65 13.07 -6.75
CA ALA A 237 32.46 12.46 -5.69
C ALA A 237 33.93 12.22 -6.10
N GLU A 238 34.18 11.97 -7.39
CA GLU A 238 35.53 11.63 -7.90
C GLU A 238 36.39 12.85 -8.25
N GLY A 239 36.03 14.04 -7.76
CA GLY A 239 36.78 15.27 -8.03
C GLY A 239 36.48 15.80 -9.43
N GLY A 240 35.47 16.66 -9.52
CA GLY A 240 35.12 17.43 -10.71
C GLY A 240 34.47 18.75 -10.31
N SER A 241 34.41 19.70 -11.24
CA SER A 241 33.75 20.99 -10.97
C SER A 241 32.26 20.77 -10.64
N PRO A 242 31.75 21.37 -9.55
CA PRO A 242 30.32 21.32 -9.25
C PRO A 242 29.48 21.81 -10.42
N VAL A 243 28.37 21.11 -10.68
CA VAL A 243 27.36 21.55 -11.64
C VAL A 243 26.36 22.40 -10.87
N GLU A 244 26.28 23.68 -11.20
CA GLU A 244 25.27 24.59 -10.65
C GLU A 244 24.18 24.87 -11.70
N LEU A 245 22.92 24.72 -11.29
CA LEU A 245 21.76 25.01 -12.12
C LEU A 245 20.88 26.02 -11.40
N ASP A 246 20.62 27.16 -12.04
CA ASP A 246 19.68 28.15 -11.53
C ASP A 246 18.24 27.59 -11.63
N VAL A 247 17.52 27.58 -10.50
CA VAL A 247 16.13 27.10 -10.44
C VAL A 247 15.16 28.27 -10.50
N HIS A 248 15.30 29.24 -9.60
CA HIS A 248 14.41 30.39 -9.52
C HIS A 248 15.06 31.56 -8.77
N ASP A 249 14.60 32.79 -9.03
CA ASP A 249 14.99 34.01 -8.32
C ASP A 249 13.77 34.55 -7.58
N PHE A 250 13.66 34.19 -6.29
CA PHE A 250 12.56 34.59 -5.42
C PHE A 250 12.60 36.09 -5.16
N LYS A 251 11.46 36.76 -5.40
CA LYS A 251 11.25 38.18 -5.05
C LYS A 251 10.56 38.38 -3.70
N GLY A 252 10.16 37.29 -3.06
CA GLY A 252 9.45 37.27 -1.77
C GLY A 252 9.27 35.83 -1.29
N PRO A 253 8.44 35.60 -0.26
CA PRO A 253 8.24 34.27 0.31
C PRO A 253 7.70 33.25 -0.71
N GLY A 254 8.06 31.98 -0.53
CA GLY A 254 7.64 30.90 -1.41
C GLY A 254 8.02 29.53 -0.86
N ILE A 255 7.99 28.52 -1.73
CA ILE A 255 8.36 27.13 -1.39
C ILE A 255 9.25 26.54 -2.49
N ALA A 256 10.11 25.61 -2.09
CA ALA A 256 11.02 24.91 -2.98
C ALA A 256 11.00 23.41 -2.69
N LEU A 257 11.32 22.62 -3.72
CA LEU A 257 11.26 21.17 -3.71
C LEU A 257 12.39 20.65 -4.60
N ALA A 258 13.16 19.68 -4.10
CA ALA A 258 14.07 18.87 -4.89
C ALA A 258 13.73 17.39 -4.72
N MET A 259 13.74 16.64 -5.83
CA MET A 259 13.51 15.21 -5.85
C MET A 259 14.48 14.53 -6.81
N TYR A 260 14.63 13.21 -6.68
CA TYR A 260 15.55 12.43 -7.48
C TYR A 260 15.02 11.03 -7.75
N ASN A 261 15.60 10.39 -8.76
CA ASN A 261 15.49 8.97 -9.01
C ASN A 261 16.84 8.45 -9.53
N VAL A 262 16.97 7.13 -9.67
CA VAL A 262 18.21 6.49 -10.11
C VAL A 262 17.93 5.48 -11.22
N ASP A 263 18.82 5.43 -12.21
CA ASP A 263 18.65 4.60 -13.41
C ASP A 263 18.45 3.11 -13.08
N GLU A 264 19.16 2.60 -12.06
CA GLU A 264 19.01 1.22 -11.59
C GLU A 264 17.57 0.90 -11.18
N SER A 265 16.95 1.79 -10.39
CA SER A 265 15.58 1.60 -9.91
C SER A 265 14.56 1.73 -11.05
N ILE A 266 14.78 2.67 -11.99
CA ILE A 266 13.92 2.83 -13.17
C ILE A 266 14.00 1.58 -14.06
N ARG A 267 15.20 1.01 -14.25
CA ARG A 267 15.40 -0.20 -15.04
C ARG A 267 14.73 -1.41 -14.40
N ALA A 268 14.88 -1.60 -13.09
CA ALA A 268 14.17 -2.64 -12.35
C ALA A 268 12.64 -2.49 -12.46
N PHE A 269 12.13 -1.26 -12.40
CA PHE A 269 10.72 -0.96 -12.61
C PHE A 269 10.23 -1.31 -14.03
N ALA A 270 11.03 -1.00 -15.06
CA ALA A 270 10.73 -1.37 -16.43
C ALA A 270 10.64 -2.89 -16.60
N GLU A 271 11.65 -3.62 -16.10
CA GLU A 271 11.70 -5.09 -16.16
C GLU A 271 10.51 -5.74 -15.47
N ALA A 272 10.18 -5.29 -14.24
CA ALA A 272 9.03 -5.81 -13.50
C ALA A 272 7.72 -5.55 -14.26
N SER A 273 7.55 -4.34 -14.81
CA SER A 273 6.34 -3.97 -15.57
C SER A 273 6.16 -4.80 -16.84
N MET A 274 7.26 -5.06 -17.55
CA MET A 274 7.27 -5.91 -18.75
C MET A 274 6.96 -7.37 -18.40
N ALA A 275 7.56 -7.90 -17.33
CA ALA A 275 7.31 -9.25 -16.85
C ALA A 275 5.83 -9.44 -16.48
N MET A 276 5.24 -8.50 -15.74
CA MET A 276 3.83 -8.52 -15.36
C MET A 276 2.89 -8.49 -16.58
N ALA A 277 3.16 -7.60 -17.54
CA ALA A 277 2.38 -7.51 -18.77
C ALA A 277 2.49 -8.79 -19.61
N PHE A 278 3.68 -9.38 -19.69
CA PHE A 278 3.92 -10.63 -20.39
C PHE A 278 3.25 -11.84 -19.72
N GLU A 279 3.26 -11.92 -18.39
CA GLU A 279 2.56 -12.97 -17.64
C GLU A 279 1.05 -12.91 -17.88
N LYS A 280 0.47 -11.69 -17.83
CA LYS A 280 -0.95 -11.46 -18.07
C LYS A 280 -1.36 -11.54 -19.54
N LYS A 281 -0.38 -11.55 -20.47
CA LYS A 281 -0.60 -11.42 -21.92
C LYS A 281 -1.40 -10.16 -22.25
N TRP A 282 -1.04 -9.06 -21.61
CA TRP A 282 -1.68 -7.75 -21.78
C TRP A 282 -0.69 -6.72 -22.34
N PRO A 283 -1.17 -5.68 -23.05
CA PRO A 283 -0.31 -4.56 -23.44
C PRO A 283 0.15 -3.76 -22.21
N LEU A 284 1.29 -3.09 -22.34
CA LEU A 284 1.90 -2.25 -21.31
C LEU A 284 1.94 -0.79 -21.75
N TYR A 285 1.51 0.09 -20.85
CA TYR A 285 1.60 1.54 -21.04
C TYR A 285 2.44 2.19 -19.94
N LEU A 286 3.49 2.93 -20.31
CA LEU A 286 4.18 3.86 -19.39
C LEU A 286 3.62 5.26 -19.61
N SER A 287 3.25 5.95 -18.52
CA SER A 287 2.85 7.36 -18.59
C SER A 287 3.83 8.30 -17.89
N THR A 288 4.22 9.38 -18.58
CA THR A 288 5.03 10.47 -17.99
C THR A 288 4.61 11.84 -18.51
N LYS A 289 5.26 12.92 -18.07
CA LYS A 289 5.12 14.27 -18.65
C LYS A 289 6.45 14.76 -19.25
N ASN A 290 7.09 13.93 -20.07
CA ASN A 290 8.41 14.22 -20.65
C ASN A 290 8.46 15.45 -21.58
N THR A 291 7.33 15.94 -22.07
CA THR A 291 7.30 17.23 -22.82
C THR A 291 7.62 18.43 -21.93
N ILE A 292 7.34 18.32 -20.62
CA ILE A 292 7.63 19.33 -19.60
C ILE A 292 8.92 18.98 -18.86
N LEU A 293 8.99 17.79 -18.27
CA LEU A 293 10.16 17.29 -17.55
C LEU A 293 11.13 16.58 -18.50
N LYS A 294 11.68 17.32 -19.47
CA LYS A 294 12.43 16.78 -20.61
C LYS A 294 13.59 15.86 -20.23
N LYS A 295 14.34 16.19 -19.17
CA LYS A 295 15.45 15.36 -18.70
C LYS A 295 14.97 14.26 -17.74
N TYR A 296 14.18 14.62 -16.74
CA TYR A 296 13.76 13.71 -15.68
C TYR A 296 12.81 12.61 -16.20
N ASP A 297 11.68 13.01 -16.79
CA ASP A 297 10.69 12.07 -17.33
C ASP A 297 11.12 11.51 -18.70
N GLY A 298 12.00 12.23 -19.41
CA GLY A 298 12.69 11.70 -20.58
C GLY A 298 13.50 10.46 -20.23
N ARG A 299 14.22 10.48 -19.09
CA ARG A 299 15.03 9.34 -18.66
C ARG A 299 14.21 8.07 -18.38
N PHE A 300 13.01 8.21 -17.80
CA PHE A 300 12.07 7.09 -17.65
C PHE A 300 11.67 6.50 -19.01
N LYS A 301 11.28 7.37 -19.96
CA LYS A 301 10.89 6.94 -21.31
C LYS A 301 12.04 6.20 -22.01
N ASP A 302 13.24 6.78 -21.95
CA ASP A 302 14.42 6.23 -22.63
C ASP A 302 14.79 4.86 -22.06
N ILE A 303 14.86 4.72 -20.73
CA ILE A 303 15.20 3.44 -20.07
C ILE A 303 14.15 2.35 -20.37
N PHE A 304 12.85 2.69 -20.33
CA PHE A 304 11.82 1.71 -20.68
C PHE A 304 11.92 1.26 -22.14
N GLN A 305 12.23 2.18 -23.06
CA GLN A 305 12.45 1.82 -24.46
C GLN A 305 13.69 0.94 -24.63
N GLU A 306 14.80 1.27 -23.98
CA GLU A 306 16.03 0.45 -23.97
C GLU A 306 15.72 -0.99 -23.51
N VAL A 307 15.08 -1.14 -22.35
CA VAL A 307 14.71 -2.46 -21.79
C VAL A 307 13.77 -3.23 -22.72
N TYR A 308 12.79 -2.56 -23.31
CA TYR A 308 11.86 -3.18 -24.24
C TYR A 308 12.58 -3.75 -25.47
N GLU A 309 13.39 -2.91 -26.13
CA GLU A 309 14.12 -3.29 -27.35
C GLU A 309 15.14 -4.40 -27.09
N GLU A 310 15.85 -4.34 -25.96
CA GLU A 310 16.92 -5.29 -25.64
C GLU A 310 16.38 -6.70 -25.30
N LYS A 311 15.25 -6.80 -24.57
CA LYS A 311 14.87 -8.07 -23.91
C LYS A 311 13.45 -8.55 -24.16
N TRP A 312 12.53 -7.65 -24.54
CA TRP A 312 11.10 -7.94 -24.47
C TRP A 312 10.36 -7.81 -25.81
N ARG A 313 10.84 -7.00 -26.76
CA ARG A 313 10.15 -6.74 -28.03
C ARG A 313 9.72 -8.02 -28.73
N GLN A 314 10.65 -8.93 -28.97
CA GLN A 314 10.35 -10.19 -29.64
C GLN A 314 9.28 -11.01 -28.89
N LYS A 315 9.42 -11.15 -27.56
CA LYS A 315 8.46 -11.89 -26.73
C LYS A 315 7.06 -11.28 -26.77
N PHE A 316 6.98 -9.95 -26.78
CA PHE A 316 5.73 -9.20 -26.83
C PHE A 316 5.04 -9.37 -28.19
N GLU A 317 5.78 -9.20 -29.28
CA GLU A 317 5.29 -9.38 -30.65
C GLU A 317 4.77 -10.81 -30.90
N GLU A 318 5.51 -11.83 -30.46
CA GLU A 318 5.10 -13.24 -30.54
C GLU A 318 3.76 -13.53 -29.84
N HIS A 319 3.39 -12.73 -28.84
CA HIS A 319 2.14 -12.87 -28.09
C HIS A 319 1.10 -11.80 -28.45
N SER A 320 1.34 -11.01 -29.52
CA SER A 320 0.43 -9.95 -29.96
C SER A 320 0.11 -8.90 -28.87
N ILE A 321 1.08 -8.62 -28.01
CA ILE A 321 1.04 -7.52 -27.03
C ILE A 321 2.12 -6.50 -27.37
N TRP A 322 2.00 -5.29 -26.86
CA TRP A 322 2.93 -4.20 -27.16
C TRP A 322 3.24 -3.36 -25.92
N TYR A 323 4.32 -2.60 -26.01
CA TYR A 323 4.65 -1.53 -25.08
C TYR A 323 4.47 -0.17 -25.76
N GLU A 324 3.87 0.79 -25.06
CA GLU A 324 3.73 2.15 -25.54
C GLU A 324 3.98 3.18 -24.43
N HIS A 325 4.75 4.22 -24.74
CA HIS A 325 4.85 5.41 -23.89
C HIS A 325 3.75 6.41 -24.26
N ARG A 326 3.06 6.96 -23.26
CA ARG A 326 2.06 8.02 -23.41
C ARG A 326 2.34 9.20 -22.47
N LEU A 327 1.83 10.37 -22.87
CA LEU A 327 1.73 11.48 -21.93
C LEU A 327 0.63 11.19 -20.90
N ILE A 328 0.88 11.51 -19.63
CA ILE A 328 -0.02 11.15 -18.52
C ILE A 328 -1.45 11.69 -18.70
N ASP A 329 -1.60 12.89 -19.27
CA ASP A 329 -2.91 13.48 -19.59
C ASP A 329 -3.67 12.75 -20.70
N ASP A 330 -2.97 12.24 -21.72
CA ASP A 330 -3.58 11.36 -22.72
C ASP A 330 -3.90 9.99 -22.12
N MET A 331 -3.00 9.44 -21.30
CA MET A 331 -3.18 8.12 -20.70
C MET A 331 -4.40 8.07 -19.76
N VAL A 332 -4.62 9.09 -18.93
CA VAL A 332 -5.81 9.13 -18.07
C VAL A 332 -7.11 9.26 -18.89
N ALA A 333 -7.08 10.01 -19.99
CA ALA A 333 -8.22 10.14 -20.90
C ALA A 333 -8.50 8.82 -21.66
N TYR A 334 -7.44 8.12 -22.08
CA TYR A 334 -7.53 6.78 -22.65
C TYR A 334 -8.11 5.78 -21.64
N ALA A 335 -7.62 5.79 -20.39
CA ALA A 335 -8.08 4.88 -19.36
C ALA A 335 -9.59 4.95 -19.15
N LEU A 336 -10.15 6.17 -19.07
CA LEU A 336 -11.60 6.39 -18.95
C LEU A 336 -12.44 5.82 -20.12
N LYS A 337 -11.88 5.80 -21.32
CA LYS A 337 -12.56 5.34 -22.55
C LYS A 337 -12.29 3.88 -22.89
N SER A 338 -11.25 3.29 -22.31
CA SER A 338 -10.82 1.92 -22.57
C SER A 338 -11.80 0.90 -21.98
N GLU A 339 -11.67 -0.36 -22.42
CA GLU A 339 -12.37 -1.48 -21.78
C GLU A 339 -11.57 -2.09 -20.60
N GLY A 340 -10.41 -1.52 -20.26
CA GLY A 340 -9.41 -2.13 -19.37
C GLY A 340 -8.59 -3.24 -20.06
N GLY A 341 -7.93 -4.08 -19.27
CA GLY A 341 -7.17 -5.24 -19.76
C GLY A 341 -5.76 -4.91 -20.21
N TYR A 342 -5.08 -4.03 -19.48
CA TYR A 342 -3.71 -3.62 -19.72
C TYR A 342 -2.97 -3.38 -18.40
N VAL A 343 -1.64 -3.42 -18.46
CA VAL A 343 -0.78 -2.96 -17.38
C VAL A 343 -0.43 -1.50 -17.64
N TRP A 344 -0.58 -0.67 -16.60
CA TRP A 344 -0.23 0.74 -16.64
C TRP A 344 0.88 1.01 -15.64
N ALA A 345 2.10 1.14 -16.17
CA ALA A 345 3.27 1.56 -15.42
C ALA A 345 3.18 3.07 -15.13
N CYS A 346 3.09 3.39 -13.85
CA CYS A 346 3.00 4.73 -13.31
C CYS A 346 4.25 5.08 -12.50
N LYS A 347 4.72 6.32 -12.64
CA LYS A 347 5.67 6.90 -11.67
C LYS A 347 5.07 6.90 -10.27
N ASN A 348 5.91 7.11 -9.26
CA ASN A 348 5.53 6.87 -7.87
C ASN A 348 4.23 7.60 -7.46
N TYR A 349 4.16 8.91 -7.72
CA TYR A 349 2.99 9.74 -7.40
C TYR A 349 1.76 9.38 -8.24
N ASP A 350 1.95 9.23 -9.56
CA ASP A 350 0.85 8.86 -10.46
C ASP A 350 0.24 7.51 -10.06
N GLY A 351 1.07 6.53 -9.70
CA GLY A 351 0.62 5.20 -9.30
C GLY A 351 -0.15 5.21 -7.99
N ASP A 352 0.21 6.09 -7.05
CA ASP A 352 -0.55 6.29 -5.81
C ASP A 352 -1.96 6.79 -6.13
N VAL A 353 -2.07 7.93 -6.81
CA VAL A 353 -3.33 8.59 -7.12
C VAL A 353 -4.22 7.75 -8.04
N GLN A 354 -3.65 7.20 -9.12
CA GLN A 354 -4.44 6.47 -10.13
C GLN A 354 -4.91 5.12 -9.63
N SER A 355 -4.17 4.46 -8.73
CA SER A 355 -4.63 3.20 -8.17
C SER A 355 -5.86 3.37 -7.26
N ASP A 356 -5.91 4.43 -6.46
CA ASP A 356 -7.09 4.74 -5.64
C ASP A 356 -8.28 5.16 -6.52
N PHE A 357 -8.02 5.92 -7.59
CA PHE A 357 -9.04 6.25 -8.59
C PHE A 357 -9.65 5.00 -9.24
N LEU A 358 -8.81 4.03 -9.63
CA LEU A 358 -9.28 2.77 -10.23
C LEU A 358 -10.08 1.91 -9.25
N ALA A 359 -9.65 1.81 -7.99
CA ALA A 359 -10.42 1.12 -6.95
C ALA A 359 -11.82 1.70 -6.80
N GLN A 360 -11.89 3.03 -6.64
CA GLN A 360 -13.18 3.71 -6.50
C GLN A 360 -14.04 3.56 -7.76
N GLY A 361 -13.44 3.63 -8.94
CA GLY A 361 -14.15 3.46 -10.22
C GLY A 361 -14.76 2.08 -10.40
N ILE A 362 -14.27 1.06 -9.69
CA ILE A 362 -14.77 -0.32 -9.69
C ILE A 362 -15.66 -0.60 -8.44
N CYS A 363 -15.97 0.44 -7.65
CA CYS A 363 -16.82 0.41 -6.46
C CYS A 363 -16.30 -0.46 -5.29
N LEU A 364 -15.00 -0.77 -5.26
CA LEU A 364 -14.38 -1.58 -4.20
C LEU A 364 -13.05 -0.96 -3.74
N ALA A 365 -12.88 -0.83 -2.41
CA ALA A 365 -11.63 -0.40 -1.78
C ALA A 365 -10.55 -1.51 -1.73
N LEU A 366 -10.84 -2.72 -2.22
CA LEU A 366 -9.93 -3.85 -2.19
C LEU A 366 -9.10 -3.91 -3.49
N ILE A 367 -7.82 -3.57 -3.35
CA ILE A 367 -6.79 -3.71 -4.38
C ILE A 367 -5.78 -4.76 -3.93
N ILE A 368 -5.46 -5.72 -4.79
CA ILE A 368 -4.34 -6.63 -4.55
C ILE A 368 -3.05 -5.87 -4.86
N SER A 369 -2.15 -5.76 -3.87
CA SER A 369 -0.81 -5.21 -4.05
C SER A 369 0.23 -6.34 -4.09
N ASN A 370 0.81 -6.62 -5.26
CA ASN A 370 1.98 -7.50 -5.41
C ASN A 370 3.22 -6.63 -5.60
N SER A 371 4.34 -6.91 -4.94
CA SER A 371 5.56 -6.08 -5.01
C SER A 371 6.75 -6.84 -5.58
#